data_AF-A0A327TSL4-F1
#
_entry.id   AF-A0A327TSL4-F1
#
_cell.length_a   1.000
_cell.length_b   1.000
_cell.length_c   1.000
_cell.angle_alpha   90.00
_cell.angle_beta   90.00
_cell.angle_gamma   90.00
#
_symmetry.space_group_name_H-M   'P 1'
#
loop_
_entity.id
_entity.type
_entity.pdbx_description
1 polymer ?
#
loop_
_entity_poly.entity_id
_entity_poly.type
_entity_poly.pdbx_seq_one_letter_code
_entity_poly.pdbx_strand_id
1 'polypeptide(L)'
;MKITIEGADKEFTAKLVVLAAQHDAELTVTTVDTAWTAERAEQYLASLPTNALRFAKLVVDANGDKPAEELREAFHGELRGPTIALSRAVPRGVRRGWWPSGTEAPITPRYDPDHPSWQKAIAYTMTSENVTAFRAAFAQLGMAAQMISPTK
;
A
#
# COMPACT_ATOMS: atom_id res chain seq x y z
N MET A 1 -3.29 -11.10 -25.37
CA MET A 1 -4.53 -11.16 -24.56
C MET A 1 -4.14 -11.22 -23.09
N LYS A 2 -4.83 -10.53 -22.18
CA LYS A 2 -4.58 -10.60 -20.72
C LYS A 2 -5.76 -11.29 -20.05
N ILE A 3 -5.48 -12.36 -19.32
CA ILE A 3 -6.47 -13.08 -18.50
C ILE A 3 -6.07 -12.90 -17.03
N THR A 4 -6.99 -12.46 -16.18
CA THR A 4 -6.85 -12.42 -14.72
C THR A 4 -7.87 -13.38 -14.12
N ILE A 5 -7.46 -14.22 -13.18
CA ILE A 5 -8.30 -15.21 -12.51
C ILE A 5 -8.25 -14.95 -11.01
N GLU A 6 -9.40 -14.75 -10.39
CA GLU A 6 -9.54 -14.47 -8.95
C GLU A 6 -10.49 -15.50 -8.31
N GLY A 7 -10.19 -15.94 -7.08
CA GLY A 7 -11.06 -16.85 -6.32
C GLY A 7 -11.11 -18.30 -6.81
N ALA A 8 -10.12 -18.73 -7.61
CA ALA A 8 -10.05 -20.11 -8.09
C ALA A 8 -9.81 -21.10 -6.94
N ASP A 9 -10.54 -22.22 -6.97
CA ASP A 9 -10.27 -23.34 -6.08
C ASP A 9 -9.03 -24.15 -6.52
N LYS A 10 -8.63 -25.10 -5.67
CA LYS A 10 -7.44 -25.93 -5.90
C LYS A 10 -7.55 -26.79 -7.17
N GLU A 11 -8.75 -27.26 -7.49
CA GLU A 11 -8.98 -28.12 -8.65
C GLU A 11 -8.84 -27.33 -9.94
N PHE A 12 -9.42 -26.13 -9.99
CA PHE A 12 -9.26 -25.21 -11.10
C PHE A 12 -7.80 -24.83 -11.31
N THR A 13 -7.09 -24.52 -10.21
CA THR A 13 -5.67 -24.14 -10.28
C THR A 13 -4.83 -25.28 -10.85
N ALA A 14 -5.05 -26.52 -10.42
CA ALA A 14 -4.35 -27.69 -10.94
C ALA A 14 -4.60 -27.90 -12.45
N LYS A 15 -5.84 -27.75 -12.90
CA LYS A 15 -6.19 -27.84 -14.33
C LYS A 15 -5.53 -26.72 -15.14
N LEU A 16 -5.47 -25.51 -14.59
CA LEU A 16 -4.82 -24.37 -15.26
C LEU A 16 -3.32 -24.58 -15.42
N VAL A 17 -2.65 -25.15 -14.40
CA VAL A 17 -1.22 -25.49 -14.45
C VAL A 17 -0.95 -26.57 -15.51
N VAL A 18 -1.79 -27.61 -15.59
CA VAL A 18 -1.68 -28.64 -16.63
C VAL A 18 -1.87 -28.04 -18.02
N LEU A 19 -2.86 -27.17 -18.19
CA LEU A 19 -3.10 -26.47 -19.46
C LEU A 19 -1.93 -25.57 -19.85
N ALA A 20 -1.35 -24.84 -18.88
CA ALA A 20 -0.17 -24.02 -19.11
C ALA A 20 1.03 -24.86 -19.56
N ALA A 21 1.28 -25.99 -18.90
CA ALA A 21 2.36 -26.91 -19.25
C ALA A 21 2.19 -27.57 -20.63
N GLN A 22 0.95 -27.78 -21.10
CA GLN A 22 0.66 -28.30 -22.44
C GLN A 22 1.01 -27.31 -23.56
N HIS A 23 1.06 -26.01 -23.23
CA HIS A 23 1.36 -24.92 -24.15
C HIS A 23 2.57 -24.11 -23.68
N ASP A 24 3.57 -24.77 -23.06
CA ASP A 24 4.75 -24.13 -22.43
C ASP A 24 5.56 -23.25 -23.41
N ALA A 25 5.51 -23.55 -24.72
CA ALA A 25 6.11 -22.72 -25.75
C ALA A 25 5.33 -21.40 -26.05
N GLU A 26 4.08 -21.30 -25.61
CA GLU A 26 3.14 -20.21 -25.91
C GLU A 26 2.63 -19.47 -24.66
N LEU A 27 2.77 -20.04 -23.46
CA LEU A 27 2.25 -19.49 -22.20
C LEU A 27 3.36 -19.16 -21.20
N THR A 28 3.55 -17.87 -20.93
CA THR A 28 4.36 -17.40 -19.80
C THR A 28 3.47 -17.21 -18.57
N VAL A 29 3.55 -18.14 -17.60
CA VAL A 29 2.91 -17.95 -16.28
C VAL A 29 3.79 -17.04 -15.44
N THR A 30 3.40 -15.77 -15.33
CA THR A 30 4.07 -14.81 -14.46
C THR A 30 3.27 -14.66 -13.18
N THR A 31 3.82 -15.05 -12.03
CA THR A 31 3.29 -14.62 -10.74
C THR A 31 3.44 -13.11 -10.65
N VAL A 32 2.32 -12.40 -10.60
CA VAL A 32 2.34 -10.94 -10.53
C VAL A 32 2.57 -10.57 -9.06
N ASP A 33 3.80 -10.19 -8.73
CA ASP A 33 4.16 -9.77 -7.38
C ASP A 33 3.47 -8.45 -7.03
N THR A 34 2.51 -8.51 -6.11
CA THR A 34 1.72 -7.39 -5.60
C THR A 34 2.31 -6.74 -4.35
N ALA A 35 3.42 -7.26 -3.81
CA ALA A 35 4.00 -6.78 -2.56
C ALA A 35 4.59 -5.36 -2.67
N TRP A 36 4.64 -4.66 -1.53
CA TRP A 36 5.30 -3.36 -1.45
C TRP A 36 6.82 -3.53 -1.31
N THR A 37 7.57 -3.04 -2.29
CA THR A 37 9.02 -2.85 -2.19
C THR A 37 9.33 -1.42 -1.75
N ALA A 38 10.58 -1.14 -1.38
CA ALA A 38 11.01 0.21 -1.03
C ALA A 38 10.77 1.21 -2.18
N GLU A 39 11.04 0.80 -3.42
CA GLU A 39 10.88 1.63 -4.62
C GLU A 39 9.40 1.92 -4.91
N ARG A 40 8.53 0.91 -4.79
CA ARG A 40 7.07 1.12 -4.93
C ARG A 40 6.54 2.03 -3.82
N ALA A 41 7.03 1.84 -2.60
CA ALA A 41 6.67 2.68 -1.46
C ALA A 41 7.16 4.13 -1.65
N GLU A 42 8.38 4.34 -2.15
CA GLU A 42 8.91 5.68 -2.48
C GLU A 42 8.01 6.37 -3.51
N GLN A 43 7.70 5.68 -4.62
CA GLN A 43 6.81 6.19 -5.65
C GLN A 43 5.40 6.50 -5.10
N TYR A 44 4.88 5.64 -4.21
CA TYR A 44 3.61 5.87 -3.54
C TYR A 44 3.66 7.16 -2.71
N LEU A 45 4.66 7.29 -1.82
CA LEU A 45 4.85 8.42 -0.91
C LEU A 45 5.07 9.74 -1.67
N ALA A 46 5.88 9.73 -2.72
CA ALA A 46 6.14 10.89 -3.58
C ALA A 46 4.87 11.38 -4.30
N SER A 47 3.87 10.50 -4.50
CA SER A 47 2.60 10.86 -5.12
C SER A 47 1.57 11.46 -4.16
N LEU A 48 1.84 11.45 -2.84
CA LEU A 48 0.91 11.90 -1.82
C LEU A 48 0.98 13.41 -1.59
N PRO A 49 -0.16 14.07 -1.30
CA PRO A 49 -0.13 15.42 -0.75
C PRO A 49 0.48 15.42 0.67
N THR A 50 1.01 16.56 1.09
CA THR A 50 1.75 16.75 2.36
C THR A 50 1.07 16.13 3.58
N ASN A 51 -0.24 16.32 3.76
CA ASN A 51 -0.94 15.77 4.92
C ASN A 51 -1.05 14.24 4.89
N ALA A 52 -1.20 13.63 3.70
CA ALA A 52 -1.23 12.18 3.57
C ALA A 52 0.17 11.57 3.74
N LEU A 53 1.21 12.26 3.26
CA LEU A 53 2.60 11.89 3.51
C LEU A 53 2.92 11.91 5.01
N ARG A 54 2.54 13.00 5.70
CA ARG A 54 2.68 13.13 7.16
C ARG A 54 1.91 12.03 7.89
N PHE A 55 0.70 11.70 7.45
CA PHE A 55 -0.11 10.62 8.01
C PHE A 55 0.63 9.28 7.90
N ALA A 56 1.11 8.94 6.70
CA ALA A 56 1.86 7.71 6.47
C ALA A 56 3.13 7.64 7.34
N LYS A 57 3.85 8.76 7.49
CA LYS A 57 5.05 8.83 8.35
C LYS A 57 4.73 8.50 9.81
N LEU A 58 3.65 9.06 10.35
CA LEU A 58 3.23 8.79 11.73
C LEU A 58 2.86 7.32 11.97
N VAL A 59 2.25 6.65 10.99
CA VAL A 59 1.94 5.21 11.07
C VAL A 59 3.23 4.38 11.03
N VAL A 60 4.17 4.70 10.14
CA VAL A 60 5.45 4.00 10.00
C VAL A 60 6.35 4.17 11.24
N ASP A 61 6.34 5.37 11.83
CA ASP A 61 7.09 5.67 13.05
C ASP A 61 6.53 4.91 14.26
N ALA A 62 5.23 4.66 14.29
CA ALA A 62 4.57 3.82 15.28
C ALA A 62 4.66 2.31 14.96
N ASN A 63 5.65 1.88 14.16
CA ASN A 63 5.84 0.49 13.74
C ASN A 63 4.61 -0.14 13.07
N GLY A 64 3.79 0.68 12.39
CA GLY A 64 2.62 0.19 11.66
C GLY A 64 1.36 0.04 12.49
N ASP A 65 1.31 0.48 13.75
CA ASP A 65 0.05 0.57 14.50
C ASP A 65 -0.09 1.94 15.17
N LYS A 66 -0.98 2.77 14.65
CA LYS A 66 -1.21 4.13 15.17
C LYS A 66 -2.66 4.32 15.59
N PRO A 67 -2.94 4.64 16.88
CA PRO A 67 -4.28 4.96 17.33
C PRO A 67 -4.89 6.14 16.56
N ALA A 68 -6.16 6.01 16.20
CA ALA A 68 -6.85 7.04 15.44
C ALA A 68 -7.08 8.32 16.26
N GLU A 69 -7.13 8.23 17.59
CA GLU A 69 -7.20 9.39 18.47
C GLU A 69 -5.92 10.24 18.39
N GLU A 70 -4.75 9.63 18.52
CA GLU A 70 -3.45 10.32 18.36
C GLU A 70 -3.30 10.94 16.95
N LEU A 71 -3.81 10.26 15.92
CA LEU A 71 -3.85 10.84 14.57
C LEU A 71 -4.79 12.05 14.52
N ARG A 72 -5.98 11.98 15.14
CA ARG A 72 -6.90 13.13 15.18
C ARG A 72 -6.26 14.32 15.88
N GLU A 73 -5.52 14.13 16.97
CA GLU A 73 -4.77 15.21 17.61
C GLU A 73 -3.77 15.85 16.64
N ALA A 74 -3.03 15.04 15.87
CA ALA A 74 -2.06 15.53 14.89
C ALA A 74 -2.69 16.26 13.69
N PHE A 75 -3.97 16.01 13.40
CA PHE A 75 -4.72 16.54 12.26
C PHE A 75 -5.97 17.35 12.66
N HIS A 76 -5.97 17.96 13.85
CA HIS A 76 -7.02 18.87 14.33
C HIS A 76 -8.44 18.27 14.32
N GLY A 77 -8.55 16.99 14.70
CA GLY A 77 -9.81 16.26 14.82
C GLY A 77 -10.28 15.54 13.55
N GLU A 78 -9.69 15.84 12.38
CA GLU A 78 -10.20 15.35 11.09
C GLU A 78 -9.18 14.50 10.32
N LEU A 79 -9.59 13.28 9.96
CA LEU A 79 -8.75 12.32 9.22
C LEU A 79 -9.20 12.13 7.77
N ARG A 80 -10.38 12.62 7.40
CA ARG A 80 -10.99 12.41 6.08
C ARG A 80 -10.09 12.89 4.93
N GLY A 81 -9.45 14.04 5.09
CA GLY A 81 -8.50 14.59 4.10
C GLY A 81 -7.36 13.63 3.74
N PRO A 82 -6.45 13.32 4.69
CA PRO A 82 -5.33 12.41 4.42
C PRO A 82 -5.79 11.01 4.02
N THR A 83 -6.83 10.45 4.66
CA THR A 83 -7.30 9.08 4.37
C THR A 83 -7.93 8.94 2.98
N ILE A 84 -8.65 9.94 2.48
CA ILE A 84 -9.14 9.96 1.09
C ILE A 84 -7.99 10.00 0.09
N ALA A 85 -6.92 10.75 0.40
CA ALA A 85 -5.77 10.83 -0.48
C ALA A 85 -5.02 9.48 -0.54
N LEU A 86 -4.83 8.81 0.60
CA LEU A 86 -4.24 7.47 0.69
C LEU A 86 -5.06 6.43 -0.08
N SER A 87 -6.38 6.39 0.13
CA SER A 87 -7.27 5.42 -0.52
C SER A 87 -7.35 5.59 -2.04
N ARG A 88 -7.21 6.82 -2.54
CA ARG A 88 -7.19 7.10 -3.98
C ARG A 88 -5.83 6.85 -4.64
N ALA A 89 -4.75 6.76 -3.86
CA ALA A 89 -3.40 6.62 -4.40
C ALA A 89 -3.17 5.25 -5.05
N VAL A 90 -3.57 4.17 -4.38
CA VAL A 90 -3.46 2.78 -4.88
C VAL A 90 -4.16 2.58 -6.23
N PRO A 91 -5.47 2.85 -6.39
CA PRO A 91 -6.15 2.65 -7.68
C PRO A 91 -5.62 3.59 -8.76
N ARG A 92 -5.10 4.77 -8.40
CA ARG A 92 -4.44 5.67 -9.34
C ARG A 92 -3.14 5.07 -9.87
N GLY A 93 -2.30 4.50 -9.01
CA GLY A 93 -1.05 3.86 -9.43
C GLY A 93 -1.29 2.61 -10.28
N VAL A 94 -2.34 1.83 -10.00
CA VAL A 94 -2.76 0.73 -10.89
C VAL A 94 -3.08 1.26 -12.30
N ARG A 95 -3.90 2.31 -12.40
CA ARG A 95 -4.23 2.93 -13.70
C ARG A 95 -3.02 3.52 -14.42
N ARG A 96 -1.98 3.91 -13.69
CA ARG A 96 -0.73 4.46 -14.22
C ARG A 96 0.35 3.40 -14.46
N GLY A 97 0.09 2.14 -14.14
CA GLY A 97 1.06 1.05 -14.30
C GLY A 97 2.22 1.07 -13.31
N TRP A 98 2.10 1.76 -12.18
CA TRP A 98 3.15 1.81 -11.15
C TRP A 98 3.25 0.52 -10.32
N TRP A 99 2.13 -0.18 -10.17
CA TRP A 99 2.03 -1.47 -9.52
C TRP A 99 0.86 -2.26 -10.15
N PRO A 100 0.87 -3.59 -10.02
CA PRO A 100 -0.17 -4.41 -10.60
C PRO A 100 -1.53 -4.23 -9.93
N SER A 101 -2.58 -4.68 -10.63
CA SER A 101 -3.90 -4.87 -10.03
C SER A 101 -3.80 -5.89 -8.89
N GLY A 102 -4.52 -5.66 -7.80
CA GLY A 102 -4.47 -6.50 -6.60
C GLY A 102 -3.44 -6.07 -5.56
N THR A 103 -2.59 -5.07 -5.82
CA THR A 103 -1.79 -4.44 -4.76
C THR A 103 -2.70 -3.81 -3.72
N GLU A 104 -2.59 -4.28 -2.48
CA GLU A 104 -3.41 -3.81 -1.36
C GLU A 104 -2.96 -2.44 -0.85
N ALA A 105 -3.88 -1.75 -0.15
CA ALA A 105 -3.54 -0.51 0.52
C ALA A 105 -2.52 -0.77 1.64
N PRO A 106 -1.39 -0.02 1.66
CA PRO A 106 -0.33 -0.25 2.64
C PRO A 106 -0.77 0.13 4.06
N ILE A 107 -1.77 1.01 4.18
CA ILE A 107 -2.36 1.45 5.44
C ILE A 107 -3.86 1.18 5.39
N THR A 108 -4.37 0.47 6.39
CA THR A 108 -5.79 0.10 6.51
C THR A 108 -6.37 0.59 7.84
N PRO A 109 -7.64 1.02 7.87
CA PRO A 109 -8.31 1.32 9.13
C PRO A 109 -8.62 0.03 9.89
N ARG A 110 -8.35 0.02 11.20
CA ARG A 110 -8.86 -0.98 12.13
C ARG A 110 -10.06 -0.41 12.86
N TYR A 111 -11.16 -1.15 12.87
CA TYR A 111 -12.41 -0.82 13.55
C TYR A 111 -12.55 -1.64 14.83
N ASP A 112 -13.41 -1.17 15.72
CA ASP A 112 -13.75 -1.89 16.95
C ASP A 112 -14.55 -3.17 16.62
N PRO A 113 -14.02 -4.37 16.94
CA PRO A 113 -14.72 -5.62 16.68
C PRO A 113 -15.97 -5.81 17.54
N ASP A 114 -16.01 -5.21 18.74
CA ASP A 114 -17.12 -5.34 19.69
C ASP A 114 -18.28 -4.38 19.36
N HIS A 115 -18.00 -3.37 18.53
CA HIS A 115 -18.96 -2.36 18.10
C HIS A 115 -18.96 -2.18 16.57
N PRO A 116 -19.39 -3.19 15.79
CA PRO A 116 -19.33 -3.15 14.32
C PRO A 116 -20.22 -2.08 13.68
N SER A 117 -21.23 -1.58 14.39
CA SER A 117 -22.04 -0.43 13.97
C SER A 117 -21.30 0.91 14.10
N TRP A 118 -20.20 0.94 14.85
CA TRP A 118 -19.38 2.12 15.03
C TRP A 118 -18.43 2.30 13.84
N GLN A 119 -18.79 3.19 12.92
CA GLN A 119 -18.03 3.42 11.69
C GLN A 119 -16.77 4.28 11.86
N LYS A 120 -16.25 4.44 13.09
CA LYS A 120 -15.02 5.21 13.32
C LYS A 120 -13.85 4.25 13.48
N ALA A 121 -12.81 4.44 12.69
CA ALA A 121 -11.55 3.72 12.89
C ALA A 121 -11.01 4.04 14.29
N ILE A 122 -10.59 3.00 14.99
CA ILE A 122 -9.90 3.05 16.30
C ILE A 122 -8.38 3.13 16.11
N ALA A 123 -7.85 2.61 15.01
CA ALA A 123 -6.45 2.71 14.64
C ALA A 123 -6.26 2.64 13.12
N TYR A 124 -5.04 2.92 12.67
CA TYR A 124 -4.59 2.66 11.31
C TYR A 124 -3.36 1.77 11.34
N THR A 125 -3.41 0.70 10.55
CA THR A 125 -2.46 -0.40 10.62
C THR A 125 -1.71 -0.61 9.30
N MET A 126 -0.48 -1.10 9.41
CA MET A 126 0.41 -1.50 8.31
C MET A 126 1.13 -2.79 8.74
N THR A 127 1.28 -3.76 7.85
CA THR A 127 1.99 -5.01 8.16
C THR A 127 3.48 -4.75 8.39
N SER A 128 4.16 -5.66 9.09
CA SER A 128 5.61 -5.58 9.35
C SER A 128 6.46 -5.45 8.08
N GLU A 129 6.07 -6.17 7.03
CA GLU A 129 6.75 -6.16 5.74
C GLU A 129 6.62 -4.79 5.07
N ASN A 130 5.40 -4.23 5.08
CA ASN A 130 5.13 -2.90 4.56
C ASN A 130 5.85 -1.83 5.40
N VAL A 131 5.87 -1.95 6.74
CA VAL A 131 6.63 -1.01 7.59
C VAL A 131 8.10 -0.98 7.19
N THR A 132 8.70 -2.14 6.95
CA THR A 132 10.09 -2.25 6.52
C THR A 132 10.33 -1.55 5.19
N ALA A 133 9.48 -1.82 4.18
CA ALA A 133 9.56 -1.17 2.87
C ALA A 133 9.39 0.35 2.96
N PHE A 134 8.41 0.83 3.72
CA PHE A 134 8.12 2.25 3.85
C PHE A 134 9.16 3.02 4.67
N ARG A 135 9.82 2.39 5.65
CA ARG A 135 10.99 2.98 6.33
C ARG A 135 12.13 3.24 5.37
N ALA A 136 12.46 2.24 4.54
CA ALA A 136 13.48 2.39 3.51
C ALA A 136 13.14 3.53 2.54
N ALA A 137 11.88 3.59 2.09
CA ALA A 137 11.39 4.66 1.22
C ALA A 137 11.49 6.06 1.83
N PHE A 138 11.10 6.23 3.10
CA PHE A 138 11.26 7.53 3.79
C PHE A 138 12.73 7.94 3.94
N ALA A 139 13.63 6.98 4.19
CA ALA A 139 15.06 7.26 4.23
C ALA A 139 15.61 7.73 2.87
N GLN A 140 15.18 7.09 1.77
CA GLN A 140 15.53 7.48 0.40
C GLN A 140 15.04 8.90 0.06
N LEU A 141 13.78 9.22 0.36
CA LEU A 141 13.23 10.58 0.18
C LEU A 141 14.00 11.64 0.98
N GLY A 142 14.39 11.31 2.23
CA GLY A 142 15.19 12.18 3.08
C GLY A 142 16.60 12.43 2.55
N MET A 143 17.23 11.43 1.92
CA MET A 143 18.53 11.58 1.25
C MET A 143 18.41 12.42 -0.03
N ALA A 144 17.36 12.20 -0.83
CA ALA A 144 17.12 12.98 -2.04
C ALA A 144 16.95 14.49 -1.74
N ALA A 145 16.21 14.83 -0.68
CA ALA A 145 16.05 16.22 -0.25
C ALA A 145 17.38 16.89 0.19
N GLN A 146 18.30 16.12 0.79
CA GLN A 146 19.61 16.61 1.20
C GLN A 146 20.56 16.84 0.03
N MET A 147 20.52 15.98 -1.01
CA MET A 147 21.35 16.15 -2.21
C MET A 147 20.96 17.36 -3.07
N ILE A 148 19.70 17.81 -2.99
CA ILE A 148 19.19 18.95 -3.77
C ILE A 148 19.38 20.29 -3.03
N SER A 149 19.79 20.26 -1.75
CA SER A 149 20.13 21.49 -1.02
C SER A 149 21.58 21.87 -1.29
N PRO A 150 21.87 22.94 -2.06
CA PRO A 150 23.24 23.42 -2.18
C PRO A 150 23.68 23.95 -0.80
N THR A 151 24.86 23.51 -0.37
CA THR A 151 25.59 24.09 0.75
C THR A 151 25.59 25.61 0.61
N LYS A 152 25.00 26.30 1.59
CA LYS A 152 25.18 27.75 1.75
C LYS A 152 26.61 28.06 2.17
#